data_AF-R7ZHA0-F1
#
_entry.id   AF-R7ZHA0-F1
#
_cell.length_a   1.000
_cell.length_b   1.000
_cell.length_c   1.000
_cell.angle_alpha   90.00
_cell.angle_beta   90.00
_cell.angle_gamma   90.00
#
_symmetry.space_group_name_H-M   'P 1'
#
loop_
_entity.id
_entity.type
_entity.pdbx_description
1 polymer ?
#
loop_
_entity_poly.entity_id
_entity_poly.type
_entity_poly.pdbx_seq_one_letter_code
_entity_poly.pdbx_strand_id
1 'polypeptide(L)'
;MVNTEWFSIRTLTLPATAIALLAAFFVVWLVLRMQFSKRWSGVYADAIFTFILVWKFSLIVTDFKAVLAQPLTLLYFNGGTFGIYLGVITVLVQLLWKRQKLQFDAEGVMASIWAVILTQSIYQWFVVILNDNSFNSEVITLIVLSILTLFILWKITALQSALIIYTAGYLLVATIQPQGLWQPAVGVSVLLLMLGLGIQRIGGKK
;
A
#
# COMPACT_ATOMS: atom_id res chain seq x y z
N MET A 1 7.60 -0.39 9.90
CA MET A 1 8.88 -1.07 10.11
C MET A 1 10.00 -0.06 10.24
N VAL A 2 10.97 -0.37 11.09
CA VAL A 2 12.26 0.35 11.13
C VAL A 2 13.00 -0.06 9.86
N ASN A 3 13.63 0.90 9.17
CA ASN A 3 14.56 0.58 8.09
C ASN A 3 15.82 0.01 8.71
N THR A 4 16.04 -1.29 8.54
CA THR A 4 17.29 -1.93 8.97
C THR A 4 18.33 -1.91 7.85
N GLU A 5 17.86 -1.97 6.60
CA GLU A 5 18.73 -2.03 5.42
C GLU A 5 18.59 -0.80 4.51
N TRP A 6 19.74 -0.36 3.98
CA TRP A 6 19.87 0.77 3.07
C TRP A 6 20.61 0.35 1.81
N PHE A 7 19.94 0.40 0.67
CA PHE A 7 20.54 0.09 -0.62
C PHE A 7 21.18 1.34 -1.21
N SER A 8 22.48 1.27 -1.50
CA SER A 8 23.21 2.36 -2.14
C SER A 8 23.35 2.11 -3.64
N ILE A 9 22.67 2.90 -4.47
CA ILE A 9 22.91 2.95 -5.92
C ILE A 9 23.77 4.19 -6.19
N ARG A 10 25.08 3.98 -6.37
CA ARG A 10 26.10 5.05 -6.47
C ARG A 10 26.10 5.96 -5.24
N THR A 11 25.46 7.13 -5.32
CA THR A 11 25.39 8.12 -4.23
C THR A 11 24.01 8.19 -3.56
N LEU A 12 23.03 7.42 -4.04
CA LEU A 12 21.66 7.43 -3.55
C LEU A 12 21.45 6.26 -2.59
N THR A 13 21.30 6.55 -1.30
CA THR A 13 20.87 5.59 -0.27
C THR A 13 19.35 5.54 -0.21
N LEU A 14 18.78 4.36 -0.44
CA LEU A 14 17.35 4.12 -0.38
C LEU A 14 17.02 3.15 0.74
N PRO A 15 16.04 3.47 1.61
CA PRO A 15 15.60 2.53 2.61
C PRO A 15 14.91 1.35 1.95
N ALA A 16 15.18 0.13 2.45
CA ALA A 16 14.58 -1.10 1.95
C ALA A 16 13.04 -1.05 1.87
N THR A 17 12.38 -0.37 2.81
CA THR A 17 10.92 -0.20 2.80
C THR A 17 10.42 0.67 1.65
N ALA A 18 11.17 1.69 1.21
CA ALA A 18 10.80 2.50 0.05
C ALA A 18 10.93 1.70 -1.25
N ILE A 19 11.99 0.88 -1.36
CA ILE A 19 12.16 -0.04 -2.48
C ILE A 19 11.03 -1.06 -2.51
N ALA A 20 10.72 -1.67 -1.37
CA ALA A 20 9.61 -2.60 -1.22
C ALA A 20 8.26 -1.98 -1.64
N LEU A 21 8.02 -0.73 -1.26
CA LEU A 21 6.80 0.01 -1.62
C LEU A 21 6.69 0.26 -3.12
N LEU A 22 7.77 0.75 -3.74
CA LEU A 22 7.81 1.00 -5.19
C LEU A 22 7.68 -0.30 -5.99
N ALA A 23 8.36 -1.36 -5.55
CA ALA A 23 8.26 -2.68 -6.16
C ALA A 23 6.84 -3.23 -6.04
N ALA A 24 6.19 -3.10 -4.87
CA ALA A 24 4.82 -3.52 -4.68
C ALA A 24 3.87 -2.76 -5.62
N PHE A 25 3.97 -1.44 -5.71
CA PHE A 25 3.17 -0.64 -6.64
C PHE A 25 3.34 -1.09 -8.09
N PHE A 26 4.58 -1.36 -8.51
CA PHE A 26 4.85 -1.81 -9.86
C PHE A 26 4.25 -3.20 -10.14
N VAL A 27 4.47 -4.17 -9.24
CA VAL A 27 3.95 -5.54 -9.40
C VAL A 27 2.42 -5.55 -9.40
N VAL A 28 1.78 -4.83 -8.47
CA VAL A 28 0.31 -4.76 -8.41
C VAL A 28 -0.25 -4.12 -9.66
N TRP A 29 0.37 -3.03 -10.15
CA TRP A 29 -0.06 -2.40 -11.39
C TRP A 29 0.00 -3.39 -12.56
N LEU A 30 1.06 -4.20 -12.66
CA LEU A 30 1.21 -5.24 -13.67
C LEU A 30 0.10 -6.29 -13.55
N VAL A 31 -0.16 -6.80 -12.34
CA VAL A 31 -1.23 -7.77 -12.09
C VAL A 31 -2.59 -7.20 -12.51
N LEU A 32 -2.92 -5.97 -12.10
CA LEU A 32 -4.18 -5.33 -12.48
C LEU A 32 -4.27 -5.10 -13.99
N ARG A 33 -3.16 -4.81 -14.65
CA ARG A 33 -3.10 -4.62 -16.11
C ARG A 33 -3.37 -5.92 -16.87
N MET A 34 -3.01 -7.07 -16.30
CA MET A 34 -3.22 -8.39 -16.90
C MET A 34 -4.61 -8.95 -16.61
N GLN A 35 -5.18 -8.66 -15.44
CA GLN A 35 -6.43 -9.28 -14.96
C GLN A 35 -7.68 -8.44 -15.22
N PHE A 36 -7.55 -7.13 -15.37
CA PHE A 36 -8.66 -6.20 -15.54
C PHE A 36 -8.47 -5.31 -16.77
N SER A 37 -9.52 -4.59 -17.15
CA SER A 37 -9.43 -3.61 -18.21
C SER A 37 -8.35 -2.55 -17.93
N LYS A 38 -7.79 -1.99 -19.01
CA LYS A 38 -6.76 -0.94 -18.96
C LYS A 38 -7.16 0.27 -18.11
N ARG A 39 -8.47 0.49 -17.95
CA ARG A 39 -9.06 1.53 -17.11
C ARG A 39 -8.63 1.38 -15.64
N TRP A 40 -8.78 0.20 -15.04
CA TRP A 40 -8.57 0.02 -13.59
C TRP A 40 -7.10 0.01 -13.19
N SER A 41 -6.21 -0.53 -14.04
CA SER A 41 -4.75 -0.33 -13.88
C SER A 41 -4.36 1.15 -13.99
N GLY A 42 -5.04 1.93 -14.83
CA GLY A 42 -4.88 3.39 -14.90
C GLY A 42 -5.33 4.10 -13.63
N VAL A 43 -6.50 3.75 -13.08
CA VAL A 43 -6.99 4.31 -11.80
C VAL A 43 -6.02 4.02 -10.66
N TYR A 44 -5.46 2.81 -10.61
CA TYR A 44 -4.44 2.45 -9.62
C TYR A 44 -3.14 3.24 -9.82
N ALA A 45 -2.67 3.42 -11.06
CA ALA A 45 -1.49 4.24 -11.36
C ALA A 45 -1.69 5.71 -10.96
N ASP A 46 -2.86 6.29 -11.25
CA ASP A 46 -3.25 7.64 -10.81
C ASP A 46 -3.17 7.79 -9.29
N ALA A 47 -3.68 6.78 -8.56
CA ALA A 47 -3.65 6.74 -7.11
C ALA A 47 -2.21 6.65 -6.56
N ILE A 48 -1.37 5.76 -7.12
CA ILE A 48 0.04 5.66 -6.76
C ILE A 48 0.78 6.97 -7.03
N PHE A 49 0.57 7.57 -8.20
CA PHE A 49 1.22 8.82 -8.56
C PHE A 49 0.87 9.93 -7.57
N THR A 50 -0.41 10.02 -7.21
CA THR A 50 -0.89 10.97 -6.19
C THR A 50 -0.27 10.68 -4.82
N PHE A 51 -0.23 9.41 -4.40
CA PHE A 51 0.43 9.00 -3.16
C PHE A 51 1.91 9.40 -3.14
N ILE A 52 2.67 9.10 -4.18
CA ILE A 52 4.12 9.38 -4.25
C ILE A 52 4.38 10.88 -4.19
N LEU A 53 3.61 11.70 -4.92
CA LEU A 53 3.74 13.15 -4.87
C LEU A 53 3.49 13.67 -3.46
N VAL A 54 2.36 13.31 -2.85
CA VAL A 54 2.00 13.78 -1.50
C VAL A 54 3.03 13.30 -0.47
N TRP A 55 3.47 12.05 -0.56
CA TRP A 55 4.49 11.52 0.34
C TRP A 55 5.80 12.29 0.23
N LYS A 56 6.29 12.58 -0.99
CA LYS A 56 7.52 13.35 -1.19
C LYS A 56 7.37 14.81 -0.76
N PHE A 57 6.27 15.46 -1.13
CA PHE A 57 6.03 16.87 -0.79
C PHE A 57 5.63 17.08 0.67
N SER A 58 5.28 16.03 1.42
CA SER A 58 5.04 16.13 2.85
C SER A 58 6.25 16.69 3.62
N LEU A 59 7.47 16.49 3.13
CA LEU A 59 8.69 17.06 3.68
C LEU A 59 8.66 18.58 3.75
N ILE A 60 8.02 19.25 2.79
CA ILE A 60 7.87 20.72 2.81
C ILE A 60 7.07 21.15 4.05
N VAL A 61 6.07 20.38 4.44
CA VAL A 61 5.21 20.69 5.58
C VAL A 61 5.90 20.29 6.89
N THR A 62 6.58 19.15 6.92
CA THR A 62 7.17 18.62 8.16
C THR A 62 8.54 19.20 8.48
N ASP A 63 9.33 19.58 7.48
CA ASP A 63 10.69 20.10 7.64
C ASP A 63 11.03 21.16 6.58
N PHE A 64 10.25 22.24 6.59
CA PHE A 64 10.43 23.35 5.65
C PHE A 64 11.83 23.96 5.69
N LYS A 65 12.45 24.02 6.88
CA LYS A 65 13.78 24.60 7.06
C LYS A 65 14.86 23.77 6.39
N ALA A 66 14.81 22.43 6.50
CA ALA A 66 15.74 21.55 5.79
C ALA A 66 15.56 21.64 4.27
N VAL A 67 14.31 21.74 3.79
CA VAL A 67 14.04 21.90 2.35
C VAL A 67 14.61 23.21 1.81
N LEU A 68 14.49 24.31 2.54
CA LEU A 68 15.09 25.59 2.14
C LEU A 68 16.62 25.55 2.16
N ALA A 69 17.20 24.93 3.19
CA ALA A 69 18.65 24.83 3.32
C ALA A 69 19.28 23.92 2.23
N GLN A 70 18.58 22.85 1.86
CA GLN A 70 19.06 21.90 0.86
C GLN A 70 17.89 21.34 0.03
N PRO A 71 17.52 21.98 -1.09
CA PRO A 71 16.35 21.59 -1.89
C PRO A 71 16.40 20.17 -2.44
N LEU A 72 17.62 19.63 -2.64
CA LEU A 72 17.82 18.25 -3.09
C LEU A 72 17.32 17.22 -2.06
N THR A 73 17.07 17.60 -0.80
CA THR A 73 16.47 16.74 0.23
C THR A 73 15.11 16.18 -0.18
N LEU A 74 14.36 16.87 -1.06
CA LEU A 74 13.09 16.40 -1.61
C LEU A 74 13.24 15.14 -2.51
N LEU A 75 14.42 14.94 -3.09
CA LEU A 75 14.71 13.76 -3.90
C LEU A 75 14.98 12.53 -3.02
N TYR A 76 15.46 12.72 -1.78
CA TYR A 76 15.68 11.65 -0.82
C TYR A 76 14.36 11.12 -0.25
N PHE A 77 14.31 9.83 0.06
CA PHE A 77 13.11 9.15 0.55
C PHE A 77 12.92 9.33 2.06
N ASN A 78 12.76 10.59 2.49
CA ASN A 78 12.69 10.99 3.90
C ASN A 78 11.28 11.44 4.36
N GLY A 79 10.22 11.21 3.57
CA GLY A 79 8.85 11.65 3.89
C GLY A 79 8.22 11.04 5.16
N GLY A 80 8.91 10.09 5.79
CA GLY A 80 8.55 9.53 7.10
C GLY A 80 7.15 8.93 7.17
N THR A 81 6.71 8.63 8.38
CA THR A 81 5.38 8.05 8.65
C THR A 81 4.24 9.03 8.40
N PHE A 82 4.45 10.32 8.69
CA PHE A 82 3.45 11.37 8.44
C PHE A 82 3.08 11.45 6.97
N GLY A 83 4.07 11.51 6.08
CA GLY A 83 3.82 11.58 4.64
C GLY A 83 3.14 10.35 4.08
N ILE A 84 3.38 9.16 4.64
CA ILE A 84 2.68 7.93 4.26
C ILE A 84 1.18 8.07 4.57
N TYR A 85 0.82 8.45 5.79
CA TYR A 85 -0.58 8.63 6.17
C TYR A 85 -1.26 9.72 5.35
N LEU A 86 -0.59 10.87 5.16
CA LEU A 86 -1.10 11.96 4.34
C LEU A 86 -1.33 11.51 2.88
N GLY A 87 -0.40 10.75 2.32
CA GLY A 87 -0.51 10.18 0.98
C GLY A 87 -1.71 9.26 0.85
N VAL A 88 -1.89 8.32 1.78
CA VAL A 88 -3.04 7.41 1.77
C VAL A 88 -4.34 8.20 1.88
N ILE A 89 -4.46 9.11 2.86
CA ILE A 89 -5.67 9.95 3.05
C ILE A 89 -5.98 10.75 1.79
N THR A 90 -4.96 11.32 1.13
CA THR A 90 -5.18 12.09 -0.09
C THR A 90 -5.69 11.22 -1.23
N VAL A 91 -5.18 9.98 -1.37
CA VAL A 91 -5.72 9.00 -2.31
C VAL A 91 -7.17 8.63 -1.98
N LEU A 92 -7.51 8.46 -0.69
CA LEU A 92 -8.89 8.23 -0.27
C LEU A 92 -9.82 9.34 -0.76
N VAL A 93 -9.44 10.59 -0.48
CA VAL A 93 -10.19 11.78 -0.88
C VAL A 93 -10.29 11.88 -2.41
N GLN A 94 -9.20 11.62 -3.12
CA GLN A 94 -9.16 11.65 -4.58
C GLN A 94 -10.13 10.63 -5.19
N LEU A 95 -10.13 9.38 -4.71
CA LEU A 95 -11.02 8.33 -5.21
C LEU A 95 -12.49 8.64 -4.87
N LEU A 96 -12.76 9.15 -3.67
CA LEU A 96 -14.10 9.58 -3.28
C LEU A 96 -14.60 10.76 -4.12
N TRP A 97 -13.74 11.71 -4.49
CA TRP A 97 -14.11 12.82 -5.35
C TRP A 97 -14.33 12.36 -6.80
N LYS A 98 -13.44 11.52 -7.33
CA LYS A 98 -13.55 10.98 -8.69
C LYS A 98 -14.69 9.97 -8.84
N ARG A 99 -15.37 9.54 -7.78
CA ARG A 99 -16.39 8.48 -7.79
C ARG A 99 -17.48 8.64 -8.87
N GLN A 100 -17.99 9.86 -9.07
CA GLN A 100 -19.07 10.11 -10.03
C GLN A 100 -18.59 9.98 -11.47
N LYS A 101 -17.32 10.34 -11.74
CA LYS A 101 -16.69 10.20 -13.06
C LYS A 101 -16.25 8.76 -13.31
N LEU A 102 -15.82 8.06 -12.26
CA LEU A 102 -15.30 6.70 -12.36
C LEU A 102 -16.38 5.63 -12.52
N GLN A 103 -17.65 5.92 -12.18
CA GLN A 103 -18.78 4.98 -12.32
C GLN A 103 -18.37 3.55 -11.97
N PHE A 104 -18.03 3.30 -10.70
CA PHE A 104 -17.54 2.01 -10.23
C PHE A 104 -18.57 0.91 -10.51
N ASP A 105 -18.36 0.18 -11.60
CA ASP A 105 -19.07 -1.04 -11.94
C ASP A 105 -18.52 -2.22 -11.12
N ALA A 106 -19.11 -3.39 -11.29
CA ALA A 106 -18.71 -4.59 -10.56
C ALA A 106 -17.22 -4.93 -10.78
N GLU A 107 -16.71 -4.74 -12.01
CA GLU A 107 -15.30 -4.93 -12.35
C GLU A 107 -14.42 -3.95 -11.57
N GLY A 108 -14.79 -2.67 -11.51
CA GLY A 108 -14.03 -1.64 -10.79
C GLY A 108 -13.98 -1.82 -9.29
N VAL A 109 -15.08 -2.26 -8.69
CA VAL A 109 -15.10 -2.63 -7.27
C VAL A 109 -14.16 -3.80 -7.02
N MET A 110 -14.21 -4.85 -7.86
CA MET A 110 -13.34 -6.02 -7.75
C MET A 110 -11.86 -5.65 -7.94
N ALA A 111 -11.53 -4.87 -8.97
CA ALA A 111 -10.17 -4.39 -9.24
C ALA A 111 -9.60 -3.56 -8.09
N SER A 112 -10.42 -2.70 -7.48
CA SER A 112 -10.00 -1.87 -6.35
C SER A 112 -9.67 -2.71 -5.11
N ILE A 113 -10.40 -3.79 -4.88
CA ILE A 113 -10.17 -4.69 -3.75
C ILE A 113 -8.92 -5.54 -3.97
N TRP A 114 -8.75 -6.05 -5.20
CA TRP A 114 -7.51 -6.70 -5.60
C TRP A 114 -6.32 -5.76 -5.39
N ALA A 115 -6.44 -4.49 -5.80
CA ALA A 115 -5.42 -3.48 -5.59
C ALA A 115 -5.07 -3.34 -4.09
N VAL A 116 -6.07 -3.21 -3.23
CA VAL A 116 -5.88 -3.06 -1.77
C VAL A 116 -5.18 -4.28 -1.15
N ILE A 117 -5.64 -5.49 -1.47
CA ILE A 117 -5.11 -6.74 -0.91
C ILE A 117 -3.71 -7.03 -1.44
N LEU A 118 -3.50 -6.91 -2.75
CA LEU A 118 -2.20 -7.21 -3.38
C LEU A 118 -1.15 -6.18 -2.98
N THR A 119 -1.50 -4.89 -2.89
CA THR A 119 -0.54 -3.85 -2.44
C THR A 119 -0.02 -4.15 -1.05
N GLN A 120 -0.91 -4.50 -0.11
CA GLN A 120 -0.50 -4.84 1.24
C GLN A 120 0.32 -6.12 1.29
N SER A 121 -0.07 -7.15 0.55
CA SER A 121 0.59 -8.46 0.56
C SER A 121 1.99 -8.37 0.00
N ILE A 122 2.11 -7.82 -1.21
CA ILE A 122 3.38 -7.73 -1.92
C ILE A 122 4.32 -6.76 -1.19
N TYR A 123 3.80 -5.66 -0.63
CA TYR A 123 4.59 -4.79 0.23
C TYR A 123 5.16 -5.56 1.43
N GLN A 124 4.32 -6.30 2.16
CA GLN A 124 4.78 -7.07 3.31
C GLN A 124 5.80 -8.15 2.94
N TRP A 125 5.61 -8.85 1.83
CA TRP A 125 6.59 -9.82 1.32
C TRP A 125 7.94 -9.16 1.06
N PHE A 126 7.96 -8.06 0.31
CA PHE A 126 9.21 -7.37 0.03
C PHE A 126 9.83 -6.79 1.28
N VAL A 127 9.05 -6.30 2.24
CA VAL A 127 9.60 -5.74 3.46
C VAL A 127 10.28 -6.81 4.31
N VAL A 128 9.70 -8.01 4.45
CA VAL A 128 10.33 -9.08 5.23
C VAL A 128 11.54 -9.69 4.54
N ILE A 129 11.57 -9.71 3.20
CA ILE A 129 12.70 -10.21 2.40
C ILE A 129 13.86 -9.19 2.36
N LEU A 130 13.55 -7.90 2.25
CA LEU A 130 14.56 -6.85 2.03
C LEU A 130 15.10 -6.21 3.31
N ASN A 131 14.45 -6.39 4.45
CA ASN A 131 14.95 -5.93 5.75
C ASN A 131 15.48 -7.11 6.55
N ASP A 132 16.48 -6.82 7.39
CA ASP A 132 16.93 -7.77 8.41
C ASP A 132 15.78 -8.04 9.40
N ASN A 133 15.22 -9.25 9.34
CA ASN A 133 14.16 -9.75 10.19
C ASN A 133 14.58 -11.12 10.73
N SER A 134 14.04 -11.51 11.89
CA SER A 134 14.21 -12.89 12.36
C SER A 134 13.62 -13.87 11.33
N PHE A 135 14.33 -14.97 11.08
CA PHE A 135 13.90 -16.03 10.16
C PHE A 135 12.43 -16.47 10.38
N ASN A 136 12.01 -16.60 11.64
CA ASN A 136 10.64 -16.96 11.99
C ASN A 136 9.61 -15.92 11.51
N SER A 137 9.86 -14.63 11.75
CA SER A 137 8.97 -13.55 11.31
C SER A 137 8.86 -13.50 9.79
N GLU A 138 9.96 -13.70 9.08
CA GLU A 138 9.98 -13.72 7.62
C GLU A 138 9.14 -14.88 7.07
N VAL A 139 9.45 -16.11 7.49
CA VAL A 139 8.77 -17.32 7.00
C VAL A 139 7.28 -17.31 7.33
N ILE A 140 6.91 -16.94 8.57
CA ILE A 140 5.50 -16.86 8.98
C ILE A 140 4.76 -15.80 8.15
N THR A 141 5.33 -14.61 7.98
CA THR A 141 4.70 -13.53 7.20
C THR A 141 4.47 -13.98 5.76
N LEU A 142 5.49 -14.55 5.11
CA LEU A 142 5.40 -15.00 3.72
C LEU A 142 4.35 -16.10 3.56
N ILE A 143 4.39 -17.15 4.39
CA ILE A 143 3.47 -18.28 4.27
C ILE A 143 2.03 -17.84 4.55
N VAL A 144 1.78 -17.20 5.70
CA VAL A 144 0.41 -16.85 6.12
C VAL A 144 -0.22 -15.87 5.14
N LEU A 145 0.48 -14.79 4.77
CA LEU A 145 -0.07 -13.81 3.84
C LEU A 145 -0.21 -14.37 2.42
N SER A 146 0.67 -15.27 1.98
CA SER A 146 0.52 -15.92 0.66
C SER A 146 -0.70 -16.83 0.62
N ILE A 147 -0.87 -17.71 1.61
CA ILE A 147 -2.03 -18.59 1.69
C ILE A 147 -3.31 -17.76 1.77
N LEU A 148 -3.34 -16.75 2.64
CA LEU A 148 -4.49 -15.87 2.81
C LEU A 148 -4.85 -15.14 1.52
N THR A 149 -3.85 -14.55 0.85
CA THR A 149 -4.06 -13.81 -0.41
C THR A 149 -4.59 -14.73 -1.50
N LEU A 150 -3.96 -15.88 -1.71
CA LEU A 150 -4.39 -16.85 -2.72
C LEU A 150 -5.79 -17.38 -2.43
N PHE A 151 -6.08 -17.71 -1.16
CA PHE A 151 -7.40 -18.17 -0.74
C PHE A 151 -8.49 -17.13 -1.01
N ILE A 152 -8.23 -15.86 -0.68
CA ILE A 152 -9.18 -14.78 -0.90
C ILE A 152 -9.43 -14.54 -2.38
N LEU A 153 -8.36 -14.42 -3.18
CA LEU A 153 -8.49 -14.13 -4.61
C LEU A 153 -9.12 -15.28 -5.39
N TRP A 154 -8.96 -16.53 -4.92
CA TRP A 154 -9.52 -17.69 -5.60
C TRP A 154 -10.95 -18.01 -5.17
N LYS A 155 -11.26 -17.94 -3.87
CA LYS A 155 -12.48 -18.56 -3.32
C LYS A 155 -13.49 -17.57 -2.76
N ILE A 156 -13.06 -16.38 -2.35
CA ILE A 156 -13.97 -15.41 -1.72
C ILE A 156 -14.53 -14.46 -2.77
N THR A 157 -15.79 -14.70 -3.15
CA THR A 157 -16.56 -13.81 -4.01
C THR A 157 -17.18 -12.65 -3.23
N ALA A 158 -17.41 -12.83 -1.93
CA ALA A 158 -17.91 -11.81 -1.02
C ALA A 158 -16.82 -10.78 -0.71
N LEU A 159 -16.76 -9.76 -1.57
CA LEU A 159 -15.79 -8.68 -1.56
C LEU A 159 -15.63 -7.97 -0.18
N GLN A 160 -16.70 -7.81 0.60
CA GLN A 160 -16.65 -7.24 1.96
C GLN A 160 -15.87 -8.13 2.92
N SER A 161 -16.25 -9.41 2.97
CA SER A 161 -15.62 -10.41 3.80
C SER A 161 -14.15 -10.59 3.45
N ALA A 162 -13.80 -10.53 2.15
CA ALA A 162 -12.42 -10.59 1.68
C ALA A 162 -11.53 -9.53 2.34
N LEU A 163 -11.96 -8.26 2.34
CA LEU A 163 -11.20 -7.17 2.96
C LEU A 163 -11.05 -7.34 4.47
N ILE A 164 -12.15 -7.67 5.16
CA ILE A 164 -12.16 -7.83 6.62
C ILE A 164 -11.25 -9.00 7.03
N ILE A 165 -11.40 -10.15 6.36
CA ILE A 165 -10.59 -11.35 6.60
C ILE A 165 -9.12 -11.06 6.32
N TYR A 166 -8.80 -10.36 5.23
CA TYR A 166 -7.43 -9.97 4.93
C TYR A 166 -6.83 -9.08 6.02
N THR A 167 -7.52 -8.00 6.38
CA THR A 167 -7.03 -7.06 7.41
C THR A 167 -6.88 -7.75 8.76
N ALA A 168 -7.84 -8.59 9.16
CA ALA A 168 -7.75 -9.37 10.39
C ALA A 168 -6.55 -10.34 10.37
N GLY A 169 -6.35 -11.06 9.26
CA GLY A 169 -5.21 -11.96 9.09
C GLY A 169 -3.87 -11.21 9.12
N TYR A 170 -3.79 -10.04 8.48
CA TYR A 170 -2.60 -9.20 8.55
C TYR A 170 -2.34 -8.66 9.96
N LEU A 171 -3.37 -8.27 10.71
CA LEU A 171 -3.22 -7.85 12.11
C LEU A 171 -2.67 -8.99 12.99
N LEU A 172 -3.08 -10.23 12.75
CA LEU A 172 -2.54 -11.40 13.45
C LEU A 172 -1.07 -11.65 13.08
N VAL A 173 -0.69 -11.51 11.81
CA VAL A 173 0.73 -11.61 11.40
C VAL A 173 1.55 -10.48 12.02
N ALA A 174 0.98 -9.27 12.09
CA ALA A 174 1.65 -8.10 12.64
C ALA A 174 2.06 -8.27 14.11
N THR A 175 1.34 -9.05 14.93
CA THR A 175 1.73 -9.30 16.33
C THR A 175 3.01 -10.11 16.48
N ILE A 176 3.41 -10.85 15.44
CA ILE A 176 4.62 -11.68 15.39
C ILE A 176 5.81 -10.88 14.82
N GLN A 177 5.53 -9.81 14.07
CA GLN A 177 6.57 -8.97 13.48
C GLN A 177 7.26 -8.07 14.53
N PRO A 178 8.52 -7.65 14.32
CA PRO A 178 9.32 -6.95 15.33
C PRO A 178 8.68 -5.67 15.91
N GLN A 179 7.92 -4.93 15.09
CA GLN A 179 7.22 -3.71 15.52
C GLN A 179 5.78 -3.95 16.00
N GLY A 180 5.30 -5.19 15.97
CA GLY A 180 3.95 -5.51 16.40
C GLY A 180 2.88 -4.75 15.61
N LEU A 181 1.87 -4.30 16.34
CA LEU A 181 0.77 -3.47 15.83
C LEU A 181 1.14 -1.99 15.64
N TRP A 182 2.31 -1.55 16.12
CA TRP A 182 2.75 -0.16 16.05
C TRP A 182 3.38 0.22 14.71
N GLN A 183 3.53 -0.74 13.80
CA GLN A 183 4.06 -0.46 12.48
C GLN A 183 3.12 0.44 11.66
N PRO A 184 3.64 1.40 10.87
CA PRO A 184 2.83 2.24 10.00
C PRO A 184 1.92 1.46 9.04
N ALA A 185 2.38 0.29 8.59
CA ALA A 185 1.64 -0.57 7.68
C ALA A 185 0.32 -1.10 8.27
N VAL A 186 0.22 -1.25 9.60
CA VAL A 186 -1.03 -1.59 10.30
C VAL A 186 -2.01 -0.42 10.27
N GLY A 187 -1.57 0.80 10.49
CA GLY A 187 -2.44 1.97 10.32
C GLY A 187 -2.93 2.11 8.88
N VAL A 188 -2.05 1.89 7.91
CA VAL A 188 -2.40 1.92 6.49
C VAL A 188 -3.40 0.82 6.12
N SER A 189 -3.27 -0.40 6.65
CA SER A 189 -4.22 -1.49 6.36
C SER A 189 -5.63 -1.15 6.80
N VAL A 190 -5.79 -0.50 7.95
CA VAL A 190 -7.09 -0.03 8.46
C VAL A 190 -7.66 1.08 7.57
N LEU A 191 -6.84 2.04 7.14
CA LEU A 191 -7.27 3.09 6.20
C LEU A 191 -7.74 2.49 4.86
N LEU A 192 -7.02 1.50 4.33
CA LEU A 192 -7.37 0.83 3.08
C LEU A 192 -8.61 -0.08 3.22
N LEU A 193 -8.84 -0.69 4.39
CA LEU A 193 -10.09 -1.38 4.69
C LEU A 193 -11.27 -0.40 4.60
N MET A 194 -11.16 0.77 5.22
CA MET A 194 -12.20 1.80 5.15
C MET A 194 -12.45 2.27 3.71
N LEU A 195 -11.38 2.42 2.91
CA LEU A 195 -11.51 2.72 1.47
C LEU A 195 -12.33 1.67 0.74
N GLY A 196 -11.94 0.39 0.88
CA GLY A 196 -12.55 -0.70 0.14
C GLY A 196 -14.03 -0.89 0.48
N LEU A 197 -14.38 -0.76 1.76
CA LEU A 197 -15.77 -0.74 2.21
C LEU A 197 -16.55 0.46 1.65
N GLY A 198 -15.91 1.63 1.58
CA GLY A 198 -16.47 2.83 0.96
C GLY A 198 -16.76 2.64 -0.53
N ILE A 199 -15.80 2.10 -1.30
CA ILE A 199 -15.94 1.83 -2.74
C ILE A 199 -17.08 0.84 -3.00
N GLN A 200 -17.17 -0.24 -2.22
CA GLN A 200 -18.26 -1.22 -2.36
C GLN A 200 -19.64 -0.61 -2.08
N ARG A 201 -19.77 0.25 -1.07
CA ARG A 201 -21.05 0.94 -0.79
C ARG A 201 -21.48 1.85 -1.94
N ILE A 202 -20.51 2.37 -2.70
CA ILE A 202 -20.76 3.26 -3.84
C ILE A 202 -21.07 2.47 -5.11
N GLY A 203 -20.28 1.43 -5.44
CA GLY A 203 -20.47 0.62 -6.65
C GLY A 203 -21.48 -0.53 -6.51
N GLY A 204 -21.89 -0.87 -5.28
CA GLY A 204 -22.88 -1.91 -4.99
C GLY A 204 -24.34 -1.44 -5.02
N LYS A 205 -24.59 -0.15 -5.22
CA LYS A 205 -25.94 0.35 -5.51
C LYS A 205 -26.25 0.06 -6.98
N LYS A 206 -26.86 -1.09 -7.23
CA LYS A 206 -27.70 -1.29 -8.41
C LYS A 206 -28.94 -0.42 -8.31
#